data_AF-A0A6B3HAG6-F1
#
_entry.id   AF-A0A6B3HAG6-F1
#
_cell.length_a   1.000
_cell.length_b   1.000
_cell.length_c   1.000
_cell.angle_alpha   90.00
_cell.angle_beta   90.00
_cell.angle_gamma   90.00
#
_symmetry.space_group_name_H-M   'P 1'
#
loop_
_entity.id
_entity.type
_entity.pdbx_description
1 polymer ?
#
loop_
_entity_poly.entity_id
_entity_poly.type
_entity_poly.pdbx_seq_one_letter_code
_entity_poly.pdbx_strand_id
1 'polypeptide(L)' 'MQISRSGSVLLTGAVAVALAVTALPAAQAAPSATAVISEVYGGGGNSGATLTRDFIELANA' A
#
# COMPACT_ATOMS: atom_id res chain seq x y z
N MET A 1 13.13 40.51 21.87
CA MET A 1 13.65 39.15 22.17
C MET A 1 13.15 38.21 21.08
N GLN A 2 13.94 38.03 20.01
CA GLN A 2 13.55 37.20 18.86
C GLN A 2 14.13 35.80 19.04
N ILE A 3 13.26 34.83 19.27
CA ILE A 3 13.63 33.42 19.48
C ILE A 3 14.11 32.85 18.14
N SER A 4 15.36 32.40 18.08
CA SER A 4 15.94 31.74 16.90
C SER A 4 15.24 30.39 16.67
N ARG A 5 14.49 30.27 15.56
CA ARG A 5 13.77 29.05 15.15
C ARG A 5 14.54 28.22 14.11
N SER A 6 15.82 28.53 13.86
CA SER A 6 16.58 27.97 12.74
C SER A 6 16.92 26.48 12.87
N GLY A 7 16.81 25.89 14.07
CA GLY A 7 17.13 24.47 14.29
C GLY A 7 16.14 23.48 13.66
N SER A 8 14.85 23.82 13.58
CA SER A 8 13.81 22.88 13.11
C SER A 8 13.81 22.67 11.60
N VAL A 9 14.19 23.69 10.82
CA VAL A 9 14.25 23.64 9.35
C VAL A 9 15.43 22.79 8.86
N LEU A 10 16.54 22.83 9.59
CA LEU A 10 17.75 22.07 9.25
C LEU A 10 17.57 20.57 9.48
N LEU A 11 16.89 20.16 10.56
CA LEU A 11 16.60 18.75 10.83
C LEU A 11 15.61 18.14 9.83
N THR A 12 14.57 18.88 9.41
CA THR A 12 13.60 18.39 8.41
C THR A 12 14.23 18.24 7.03
N GLY A 13 15.07 19.19 6.63
CA GLY A 13 15.81 19.11 5.36
C GLY A 13 16.79 17.92 5.34
N ALA A 14 17.52 17.67 6.42
CA ALA A 14 18.47 16.57 6.51
C ALA A 14 17.80 15.19 6.41
N VAL A 15 16.64 14.99 7.04
CA VAL A 15 15.87 13.74 6.95
C VAL A 15 15.32 13.51 5.54
N ALA A 16 14.80 14.55 4.89
CA ALA A 16 14.29 14.45 3.51
C ALA A 16 15.40 14.09 2.51
N VAL A 17 16.59 14.69 2.66
CA VAL A 17 17.76 14.35 1.82
C VAL A 17 18.26 12.94 2.10
N ALA A 18 18.33 12.53 3.37
CA ALA A 18 18.74 11.16 3.74
C ALA A 18 17.79 10.09 3.15
N LEU A 19 16.49 10.36 3.12
CA LEU A 19 15.50 9.47 2.49
C LEU A 19 15.56 9.47 0.95
N ALA A 20 16.02 10.55 0.33
CA ALA A 20 16.14 10.66 -1.12
C ALA A 20 17.42 10.02 -1.68
N VAL A 21 18.47 9.89 -0.86
CA VAL A 21 19.78 9.35 -1.28
C VAL A 21 19.88 7.83 -1.07
N THR A 22 18.92 7.20 -0.38
CA THR A 22 18.86 5.75 -0.27
C THR A 22 18.20 5.13 -1.50
N ALA A 23 18.93 4.31 -2.24
CA ALA A 23 18.36 3.46 -3.28
C ALA A 23 17.48 2.40 -2.61
N LEU A 24 16.17 2.65 -2.54
CA LEU A 24 15.21 1.64 -2.12
C LEU A 24 15.13 0.55 -3.20
N PRO A 25 15.14 -0.74 -2.83
CA PRO A 25 14.90 -1.80 -3.81
C PRO A 25 13.53 -1.59 -4.46
N ALA A 26 13.47 -1.77 -5.78
CA ALA A 26 12.20 -1.74 -6.49
C ALA A 26 11.31 -2.85 -5.94
N ALA A 27 10.06 -2.55 -5.61
CA ALA A 27 9.11 -3.58 -5.24
C ALA A 27 8.86 -4.48 -6.47
N GLN A 28 9.30 -5.73 -6.40
CA GLN A 28 9.02 -6.75 -7.42
C GLN A 28 8.16 -7.85 -6.81
N ALA A 29 6.98 -8.08 -7.39
CA ALA A 29 6.14 -9.22 -7.08
C ALA A 29 6.33 -10.28 -8.18
N ALA A 30 6.69 -11.51 -7.79
CA ALA A 30 6.66 -12.64 -8.69
C ALA A 30 5.23 -13.20 -8.75
N PRO A 31 4.67 -13.46 -9.96
CA PRO A 31 3.37 -14.09 -10.06
C PRO A 31 3.41 -15.51 -9.48
N SER A 32 2.34 -15.91 -8.79
CA SER A 32 2.20 -17.29 -8.33
C SER A 32 1.92 -18.21 -9.52
N ALA A 33 2.70 -19.29 -9.64
CA ALA A 33 2.51 -20.29 -10.70
C ALA A 33 1.29 -21.20 -10.45
N THR A 34 0.75 -21.21 -9.23
CA THR A 34 -0.31 -22.12 -8.79
C THR A 34 -1.59 -21.40 -8.37
N ALA A 35 -1.63 -20.07 -8.39
CA ALA A 35 -2.81 -19.33 -8.00
C ALA A 35 -3.96 -19.60 -8.97
N VAL A 36 -5.10 -20.02 -8.43
CA VAL A 36 -6.36 -20.24 -9.14
C VAL A 36 -7.49 -19.52 -8.42
N ILE A 37 -8.55 -19.19 -9.16
CA ILE A 37 -9.78 -18.62 -8.59
C ILE A 37 -10.60 -19.76 -7.99
N SER A 38 -10.88 -19.70 -6.68
CA SER A 38 -11.77 -20.66 -6.00
C SER A 38 -13.23 -20.18 -6.00
N GLU A 39 -13.44 -18.88 -5.82
CA GLU A 39 -14.77 -18.28 -5.77
C GLU A 39 -14.76 -16.85 -6.33
N VAL A 40 -15.90 -16.45 -6.90
CA VAL A 40 -16.18 -15.07 -7.28
C VAL A 40 -17.55 -14.67 -6.76
N TYR A 41 -17.61 -13.56 -6.02
CA TYR A 41 -18.85 -12.89 -5.65
C TYR A 41 -18.82 -11.44 -6.15
N GLY A 42 -19.69 -11.10 -7.12
CA GLY A 42 -19.80 -9.76 -7.71
C GLY A 42 -21.14 -9.07 -7.43
N GLY A 43 -21.89 -9.56 -6.44
CA GLY A 43 -23.21 -9.03 -6.09
C GLY A 43 -23.17 -7.93 -5.03
N GLY A 44 -21.99 -7.50 -4.58
CA GLY A 44 -21.79 -6.63 -3.42
C GLY A 44 -22.54 -5.31 -3.54
N GLY A 45 -23.32 -4.98 -2.50
CA GLY A 45 -23.99 -3.68 -2.41
C GLY A 45 -25.30 -3.56 -3.22
N ASN A 46 -25.71 -4.61 -3.94
CA ASN A 46 -27.03 -4.67 -4.57
C ASN A 46 -28.14 -4.96 -3.55
N SER A 47 -29.38 -4.61 -3.89
CA SER A 47 -30.54 -4.91 -3.04
C SER A 47 -30.76 -6.43 -2.95
N GLY A 48 -30.85 -6.96 -1.73
CA GLY A 48 -30.96 -8.40 -1.48
C GLY A 48 -29.63 -9.17 -1.57
N ALA A 49 -28.50 -8.49 -1.80
CA ALA A 49 -27.19 -9.12 -1.79
C ALA A 49 -26.87 -9.71 -0.42
N THR A 50 -26.40 -10.96 -0.39
CA THR A 50 -25.97 -11.63 0.84
C THR A 50 -24.78 -10.93 1.48
N LEU A 51 -23.84 -10.44 0.65
CA LEU A 51 -22.65 -9.74 1.08
C LEU A 51 -22.62 -8.31 0.54
N THR A 52 -21.93 -7.44 1.27
CA THR A 52 -21.87 -6.00 1.00
C THR A 52 -20.73 -5.57 0.10
N ARG A 53 -19.72 -6.42 -0.14
CA ARG A 53 -18.59 -6.12 -1.02
C ARG A 53 -18.36 -7.26 -1.99
N ASP A 54 -17.82 -6.92 -3.14
CA ASP A 54 -17.33 -7.89 -4.10
C ASP A 54 -16.03 -8.52 -3.59
N PHE A 55 -15.83 -9.78 -3.92
CA PHE A 55 -14.56 -10.45 -3.68
C PHE A 55 -14.26 -11.51 -4.74
N ILE A 56 -12.97 -11.83 -4.84
CA ILE A 56 -12.45 -12.99 -5.53
C ILE A 56 -11.62 -13.74 -4.49
N GLU A 57 -11.91 -15.03 -4.29
CA GLU A 57 -11.09 -15.89 -3.47
C GLU A 57 -10.09 -16.65 -4.35
N LEU A 58 -8.85 -16.75 -3.86
CA LEU A 58 -7.77 -17.47 -4.53
C LEU A 58 -7.37 -18.68 -3.71
N ALA A 59 -7.02 -19.77 -4.41
CA ALA A 59 -6.41 -20.96 -3.85
C ALA A 59 -5.10 -21.30 -4.58
N ASN A 60 -4.31 -22.21 -4.01
CA ASN A 60 -3.23 -22.87 -4.74
C ASN A 60 -3.76 -24.19 -5.31
N ALA A 61 -3.51 -24.42 -6.60
CA ALA A 61 -3.91 -25.64 -7.33
C ALA A 61 -3.27 -26.92 -6.77
#